data_AF-A0A2H6KDG5-F1
#
_entry.id   AF-A0A2H6KDG5-F1
#
_cell.length_a   1.000
_cell.length_b   1.000
_cell.length_c   1.000
_cell.angle_alpha   90.00
_cell.angle_beta   90.00
_cell.angle_gamma   90.00
#
_symmetry.space_group_name_H-M   'P 1'
#
loop_
_entity.id
_entity.type
_entity.pdbx_description
1 polymer ?
#
loop_
_entity_poly.entity_id
_entity_poly.type
_entity_poly.pdbx_seq_one_letter_code
_entity_poly.pdbx_strand_id
1 'polypeptide(L)'
;MVRQPKKLTDCPENLRESIDWLIQVKHGNGDGLGPLAEALKKLITEAITKAETSLTERQKELDCHKNFEHCKALKEKINGAKDDEKSKLQSKYNGHYSEVHGSESKRKSAEKDLAERKKSLESLKTSLKIFTDEKNSQPVKDLLTNLTEGLEKFLGYNSDSKGYDGSGIVYSDLDRLCDGVMAFLHGVLSGVKDDDDEVSY
;
A
#
# COMPACT_ATOMS: atom_id res chain seq x y z
N MET A 1 8.49 21.09 -21.52
CA MET A 1 9.10 19.97 -20.79
C MET A 1 8.18 19.61 -19.64
N VAL A 2 7.47 18.48 -19.71
CA VAL A 2 6.68 17.98 -18.58
C VAL A 2 7.66 17.39 -17.58
N ARG A 3 7.82 18.01 -16.41
CA ARG A 3 8.65 17.44 -15.34
C ARG A 3 7.97 16.16 -14.89
N GLN A 4 8.57 15.01 -15.18
CA GLN A 4 8.10 13.77 -14.58
C GLN A 4 8.31 13.88 -13.06
N PRO A 5 7.30 13.54 -12.25
CA PRO A 5 7.47 13.53 -10.81
C PRO A 5 8.55 12.49 -10.46
N LYS A 6 9.65 12.97 -9.87
CA LYS A 6 10.70 12.10 -9.32
C LYS A 6 10.12 11.31 -8.16
N LYS A 7 10.53 10.05 -7.95
CA LYS A 7 10.09 9.30 -6.77
C LYS A 7 10.65 9.96 -5.51
N LEU A 8 10.05 9.63 -4.36
CA LEU A 8 10.47 10.13 -3.05
C LEU A 8 11.96 9.84 -2.77
N THR A 9 12.46 8.70 -3.24
CA THR A 9 13.84 8.24 -3.08
C THR A 9 14.79 8.74 -4.17
N ASP A 10 14.27 9.32 -5.26
CA ASP A 10 15.08 9.74 -6.41
C ASP A 10 15.65 11.16 -6.23
N CYS A 11 15.27 11.84 -5.13
CA CYS A 11 15.66 13.21 -4.83
C CYS A 11 15.81 13.37 -3.31
N PRO A 12 17.01 13.62 -2.77
CA PRO A 12 17.22 13.87 -1.35
C PRO A 12 16.33 14.99 -0.80
N GLU A 13 16.02 15.99 -1.62
CA GLU A 13 15.12 17.10 -1.28
C GLU A 13 13.68 16.64 -1.05
N ASN A 14 13.14 15.72 -1.86
CA ASN A 14 11.76 15.22 -1.69
C ASN A 14 11.62 14.44 -0.38
N LEU A 15 12.62 13.63 -0.05
CA LEU A 15 12.67 12.85 1.19
C LEU A 15 12.81 13.78 2.39
N ARG A 16 13.71 14.76 2.30
CA ARG A 16 13.88 15.81 3.31
C ARG A 16 12.59 16.56 3.58
N GLU A 17 11.94 17.08 2.56
CA GLU A 17 10.68 17.82 2.68
C GLU A 17 9.57 16.97 3.31
N SER A 18 9.52 15.67 3.01
CA SER A 18 8.54 14.76 3.59
C SER A 18 8.79 14.49 5.08
N ILE A 19 10.06 14.38 5.49
CA ILE A 19 10.43 14.22 6.90
C ILE A 19 10.19 15.53 7.67
N ASP A 20 10.61 16.66 7.11
CA ASP A 20 10.37 18.00 7.68
C ASP A 20 8.87 18.23 7.89
N TRP A 21 8.04 17.89 6.90
CA TRP A 21 6.58 17.97 7.02
C TRP A 21 6.04 17.09 8.15
N LEU A 22 6.53 15.87 8.29
CA LEU A 22 6.07 14.95 9.34
C LEU A 22 6.45 15.46 10.75
N ILE A 23 7.66 16.00 10.92
CA ILE A 23 8.10 16.65 12.17
C ILE A 23 7.21 17.87 12.45
N GLN A 24 6.90 18.69 11.43
CA GLN A 24 5.97 19.80 11.58
C GLN A 24 4.56 19.35 11.96
N VAL A 25 4.06 18.24 11.43
CA VAL A 25 2.75 17.70 11.84
C VAL A 25 2.76 17.30 13.31
N LYS A 26 3.86 16.72 13.81
CA LYS A 26 3.97 16.38 15.24
C LYS A 26 3.96 17.61 16.15
N HIS A 27 4.74 18.64 15.80
CA HIS A 27 4.90 19.84 16.65
C HIS A 27 3.91 20.97 16.33
N GLY A 28 3.17 20.87 15.24
CA GLY A 28 2.20 21.86 14.77
C GLY A 28 0.84 21.68 15.45
N ASN A 29 0.30 22.76 16.04
CA ASN A 29 -1.04 22.81 16.63
C ASN A 29 -1.36 21.78 17.75
N GLY A 30 -0.35 21.25 18.43
CA GLY A 30 -0.52 20.42 19.64
C GLY A 30 -0.48 18.91 19.38
N ASP A 31 -1.51 18.34 18.74
CA ASP A 31 -1.61 16.89 18.47
C ASP A 31 -1.91 16.60 16.99
N GLY A 32 -0.98 16.90 16.08
CA GLY A 32 -1.20 16.61 14.65
C GLY A 32 -1.08 15.12 14.28
N LEU A 33 -0.40 14.31 15.11
CA LEU A 33 -0.26 12.87 14.85
C LEU A 33 -1.56 12.09 15.10
N GLY A 34 -2.41 12.53 16.03
CA GLY A 34 -3.74 11.93 16.25
C GLY A 34 -4.62 11.97 15.00
N PRO A 35 -4.92 13.15 14.44
CA PRO A 35 -5.67 13.31 13.20
C PRO A 35 -5.01 12.60 12.00
N LEU A 36 -3.67 12.60 11.91
CA LEU A 36 -2.95 11.85 10.87
C LEU A 36 -3.19 10.34 11.01
N ALA A 37 -3.13 9.80 12.24
CA ALA A 37 -3.44 8.40 12.50
C ALA A 37 -4.87 8.05 12.10
N GLU A 38 -5.85 8.88 12.44
CA GLU A 38 -7.25 8.69 12.03
C GLU A 38 -7.44 8.72 10.51
N ALA A 39 -6.78 9.66 9.83
CA ALA A 39 -6.82 9.77 8.37
C ALA A 39 -6.22 8.53 7.69
N LEU A 40 -5.07 8.04 8.18
CA LEU A 40 -4.43 6.82 7.66
C LEU A 40 -5.32 5.59 7.85
N LYS A 41 -5.94 5.45 9.03
CA LYS A 41 -6.90 4.37 9.29
C LYS A 41 -8.08 4.40 8.35
N LYS A 42 -8.68 5.58 8.16
CA LYS A 42 -9.81 5.76 7.26
C LYS A 42 -9.43 5.41 5.83
N LEU A 43 -8.29 5.91 5.34
CA LEU A 43 -7.80 5.63 3.99
C LEU A 43 -7.60 4.13 3.76
N ILE A 44 -6.92 3.44 4.67
CA ILE A 44 -6.61 2.02 4.54
C ILE A 44 -7.86 1.16 4.65
N THR A 45 -8.74 1.49 5.61
CA THR A 45 -10.04 0.80 5.78
C THR A 45 -10.89 0.93 4.52
N GLU A 46 -11.06 2.15 3.99
CA GLU A 46 -11.82 2.37 2.76
C GLU A 46 -11.22 1.63 1.55
N ALA A 47 -9.89 1.59 1.44
CA ALA A 47 -9.21 0.87 0.37
C ALA A 47 -9.46 -0.65 0.45
N ILE A 48 -9.39 -1.23 1.66
CA ILE A 48 -9.68 -2.65 1.89
C ILE A 48 -11.16 -2.95 1.57
N THR A 49 -12.09 -2.14 2.08
CA THR A 49 -13.53 -2.33 1.79
C THR A 49 -13.83 -2.25 0.30
N LYS A 50 -13.22 -1.31 -0.44
CA LYS A 50 -13.35 -1.22 -1.90
C LYS A 50 -12.79 -2.45 -2.60
N ALA A 51 -11.65 -2.97 -2.14
CA ALA A 51 -11.06 -4.19 -2.68
C ALA A 51 -11.95 -5.42 -2.42
N GLU A 52 -12.46 -5.60 -1.19
CA GLU A 52 -13.40 -6.67 -0.83
C GLU A 52 -14.67 -6.59 -1.68
N THR A 53 -15.25 -5.40 -1.83
CA THR A 53 -16.43 -5.17 -2.67
C THR A 53 -16.15 -5.54 -4.13
N SER A 54 -15.03 -5.08 -4.69
CA SER A 54 -14.65 -5.41 -6.07
C SER A 54 -14.45 -6.91 -6.29
N LEU A 55 -13.81 -7.62 -5.35
CA LEU A 55 -13.61 -9.07 -5.45
C LEU A 55 -14.92 -9.85 -5.26
N THR A 56 -15.84 -9.37 -4.43
CA THR A 56 -17.16 -10.01 -4.25
C THR A 56 -18.08 -9.78 -5.45
N GLU A 57 -18.06 -8.60 -6.05
CA GLU A 57 -18.73 -8.34 -7.32
C GLU A 57 -18.17 -9.22 -8.43
N ARG A 58 -16.83 -9.33 -8.51
CA ARG A 58 -16.18 -10.20 -9.48
C ARG A 58 -16.54 -11.68 -9.29
N GLN A 59 -16.66 -12.14 -8.05
CA GLN A 59 -17.16 -13.48 -7.75
C GLN A 59 -18.57 -13.69 -8.31
N LYS A 60 -19.49 -12.74 -8.09
CA LYS A 60 -20.85 -12.80 -8.63
C LYS A 60 -20.87 -12.82 -10.16
N GLU A 61 -19.98 -12.07 -10.81
CA GLU A 61 -19.82 -12.13 -12.26
C GLU A 61 -19.38 -13.52 -12.73
N LEU A 62 -18.38 -14.13 -12.10
CA LEU A 62 -17.95 -15.48 -12.46
C LEU A 62 -19.07 -16.50 -12.23
N ASP A 63 -19.85 -16.34 -11.16
CA ASP A 63 -21.01 -17.18 -10.84
C ASP A 63 -22.18 -17.03 -11.84
N CYS A 64 -22.14 -16.04 -12.74
CA CYS A 64 -23.11 -15.87 -13.82
C CYS A 64 -23.25 -17.13 -14.69
N HIS A 65 -22.23 -17.99 -14.75
CA HIS A 65 -22.30 -19.29 -15.42
C HIS A 65 -23.45 -20.20 -14.92
N LYS A 66 -23.99 -19.95 -13.70
CA LYS A 66 -25.06 -20.74 -13.07
C LYS A 66 -26.46 -20.28 -13.48
N ASN A 67 -26.72 -18.98 -13.49
CA ASN A 67 -28.07 -18.43 -13.61
C ASN A 67 -28.23 -17.32 -14.68
N PHE A 68 -27.13 -16.93 -15.33
CA PHE A 68 -27.07 -15.89 -16.36
C PHE A 68 -27.57 -14.50 -15.92
N GLU A 69 -27.66 -14.22 -14.61
CA GLU A 69 -28.23 -12.95 -14.10
C GLU A 69 -27.43 -11.73 -14.56
N HIS A 70 -26.10 -11.78 -14.45
CA HIS A 70 -25.25 -10.67 -14.88
C HIS A 70 -25.36 -10.42 -16.39
N CYS A 71 -25.41 -11.49 -17.19
CA CYS A 71 -25.67 -11.41 -18.63
C CYS A 71 -27.02 -10.77 -18.96
N LYS A 72 -28.09 -11.10 -18.23
CA LYS A 72 -29.41 -10.49 -18.40
C LYS A 72 -29.37 -8.99 -18.09
N ALA A 73 -28.80 -8.60 -16.96
CA ALA A 73 -28.67 -7.20 -16.57
C ALA A 73 -27.87 -6.38 -17.59
N LEU A 74 -26.80 -6.94 -18.17
CA LEU A 74 -26.04 -6.29 -19.24
C LEU A 74 -26.87 -6.14 -20.52
N LYS A 75 -27.63 -7.16 -20.91
CA LYS A 75 -28.52 -7.08 -22.09
C LYS A 75 -29.60 -6.02 -21.92
N GLU A 76 -30.21 -5.93 -20.75
CA GLU A 76 -31.20 -4.89 -20.43
C GLU A 76 -30.58 -3.49 -20.54
N LYS A 77 -29.38 -3.29 -19.99
CA LYS A 77 -28.64 -2.02 -20.13
C LYS A 77 -28.33 -1.69 -21.59
N ILE A 78 -27.93 -2.68 -22.40
CA ILE A 78 -27.67 -2.48 -23.83
C ILE A 78 -28.94 -2.07 -24.57
N ASN A 79 -30.09 -2.68 -24.25
CA ASN A 79 -31.37 -2.37 -24.88
C ASN A 79 -31.87 -0.96 -24.53
N GLY A 80 -31.54 -0.45 -23.33
CA GLY A 80 -31.93 0.88 -22.88
C GLY A 80 -30.94 2.01 -23.19
N ALA A 81 -29.76 1.70 -23.74
CA ALA A 81 -28.69 2.68 -23.97
C ALA A 81 -28.80 3.39 -25.32
N LYS A 82 -28.31 4.64 -25.38
CA LYS A 82 -28.11 5.41 -26.61
C LYS A 82 -26.86 4.93 -27.36
N ASP A 83 -26.77 5.21 -28.67
CA ASP A 83 -25.75 4.61 -29.56
C ASP A 83 -24.30 4.77 -29.10
N ASP A 84 -23.97 5.89 -28.44
CA ASP A 84 -22.63 6.19 -27.94
C ASP A 84 -22.22 5.31 -26.74
N GLU A 85 -23.14 4.99 -25.84
CA GLU A 85 -22.90 4.07 -24.71
C GLU A 85 -23.10 2.60 -25.06
N LYS A 86 -23.94 2.32 -26.06
CA LYS A 86 -24.30 0.97 -26.49
C LYS A 86 -23.08 0.15 -26.90
N SER A 87 -22.18 0.75 -27.68
CA SER A 87 -20.93 0.11 -28.12
C SER A 87 -20.06 -0.37 -26.94
N LYS A 88 -19.90 0.47 -25.90
CA LYS A 88 -19.13 0.15 -24.69
C LYS A 88 -19.78 -0.97 -23.90
N LEU A 89 -21.10 -0.93 -23.71
CA LEU A 89 -21.84 -1.97 -23.00
C LEU A 89 -21.80 -3.31 -23.74
N GLN A 90 -21.87 -3.29 -25.07
CA GLN A 90 -21.79 -4.48 -25.90
C GLN A 90 -20.39 -5.11 -25.86
N SER A 91 -19.33 -4.30 -25.83
CA SER A 91 -17.97 -4.78 -25.58
C SER A 91 -17.83 -5.44 -24.20
N LYS A 92 -18.38 -4.82 -23.14
CA LYS A 92 -18.41 -5.42 -21.79
C LYS A 92 -19.14 -6.76 -21.76
N TYR A 93 -20.32 -6.84 -22.39
CA TYR A 93 -21.08 -8.08 -22.49
C TYR A 93 -20.30 -9.17 -23.23
N ASN A 94 -19.74 -8.85 -24.40
CA ASN A 94 -18.98 -9.82 -25.19
C ASN A 94 -17.73 -10.32 -24.44
N GLY A 95 -17.02 -9.43 -23.75
CA GLY A 95 -15.88 -9.78 -22.91
C GLY A 95 -16.27 -10.72 -21.77
N HIS A 96 -17.28 -10.35 -20.99
CA HIS A 96 -17.81 -11.19 -19.91
C HIS A 96 -18.28 -12.55 -20.42
N TYR A 97 -19.08 -12.58 -21.50
CA TYR A 97 -19.61 -13.81 -22.06
C TYR A 97 -18.49 -14.74 -22.53
N SER A 98 -17.49 -14.21 -23.24
CA SER A 98 -16.35 -15.02 -23.70
C SER A 98 -15.52 -15.60 -22.55
N GLU A 99 -15.42 -14.91 -21.43
CA GLU A 99 -14.62 -15.32 -20.29
C GLU A 99 -15.36 -16.33 -19.40
N VAL A 100 -16.62 -16.04 -19.07
CA VAL A 100 -17.42 -16.82 -18.11
C VAL A 100 -18.17 -17.98 -18.77
N HIS A 101 -18.68 -17.76 -19.99
CA HIS A 101 -19.52 -18.72 -20.71
C HIS A 101 -18.84 -19.34 -21.94
N GLY A 102 -17.70 -18.80 -22.39
CA GLY A 102 -17.03 -19.26 -23.61
C GLY A 102 -16.37 -20.64 -23.47
N SER A 103 -15.69 -20.92 -22.35
CA SER A 103 -15.18 -22.26 -22.04
C SER A 103 -14.99 -22.46 -20.54
N GLU A 104 -15.07 -23.71 -20.09
CA GLU A 104 -14.81 -24.06 -18.69
C GLU A 104 -13.37 -23.73 -18.27
N SER A 105 -12.40 -23.90 -19.18
CA SER A 105 -10.99 -23.61 -18.92
C SER A 105 -10.72 -22.13 -18.63
N LYS A 106 -11.33 -21.21 -19.40
CA LYS A 106 -11.20 -19.76 -19.20
C LYS A 106 -11.81 -19.35 -17.86
N ARG A 107 -13.01 -19.85 -17.55
CA ARG A 107 -13.67 -19.61 -16.26
C ARG A 107 -12.81 -20.09 -15.09
N LYS A 108 -12.30 -21.33 -15.13
CA LYS A 108 -11.42 -21.86 -14.07
C LYS A 108 -10.15 -21.04 -13.88
N SER A 109 -9.57 -20.54 -14.98
CA SER A 109 -8.42 -19.62 -14.90
C SER A 109 -8.79 -18.31 -14.20
N ALA A 110 -9.94 -17.73 -14.50
CA ALA A 110 -10.42 -16.51 -13.85
C ALA A 110 -10.78 -16.74 -12.36
N GLU A 111 -11.35 -17.90 -12.04
CA GLU A 111 -11.61 -18.31 -10.64
C GLU A 111 -10.32 -18.47 -9.84
N LYS A 112 -9.27 -19.03 -10.47
CA LYS A 112 -7.94 -19.16 -9.86
C LYS A 112 -7.32 -17.78 -9.59
N ASP A 113 -7.34 -16.88 -10.58
CA ASP A 113 -6.86 -15.48 -10.39
C ASP A 113 -7.64 -14.78 -9.27
N LEU A 114 -8.96 -14.94 -9.23
CA LEU A 114 -9.78 -14.38 -8.15
C LEU A 114 -9.42 -14.95 -6.77
N ALA A 115 -9.17 -16.26 -6.68
CA ALA A 115 -8.74 -16.91 -5.44
C ALA A 115 -7.36 -16.41 -4.98
N GLU A 116 -6.41 -16.24 -5.90
CA GLU A 116 -5.08 -15.68 -5.63
C GLU A 116 -5.20 -14.23 -5.12
N ARG A 117 -6.02 -13.38 -5.77
CA ARG A 117 -6.27 -12.01 -5.33
C ARG A 117 -6.91 -11.94 -3.95
N LYS A 118 -7.88 -12.81 -3.65
CA LYS A 118 -8.49 -12.93 -2.30
C LYS A 118 -7.42 -13.27 -1.27
N LYS A 119 -6.55 -14.25 -1.55
CA LYS A 119 -5.44 -14.61 -0.66
C LYS A 119 -4.47 -13.45 -0.44
N SER A 120 -4.10 -12.73 -1.50
CA SER A 120 -3.26 -11.54 -1.39
C SER A 120 -3.92 -10.45 -0.53
N LEU A 121 -5.23 -10.22 -0.69
CA LEU A 121 -5.96 -9.25 0.12
C LEU A 121 -6.00 -9.63 1.61
N GLU A 122 -6.23 -10.90 1.93
CA GLU A 122 -6.18 -11.38 3.32
C GLU A 122 -4.78 -11.22 3.95
N SER A 123 -3.73 -11.50 3.16
CA SER A 123 -2.35 -11.25 3.59
C SER A 123 -2.11 -9.76 3.85
N LEU A 124 -2.55 -8.88 2.94
CA LEU A 124 -2.44 -7.44 3.08
C LEU A 124 -3.21 -6.93 4.30
N LYS A 125 -4.43 -7.41 4.53
CA LYS A 125 -5.25 -7.08 5.70
C LYS A 125 -4.55 -7.46 7.00
N THR A 126 -3.90 -8.63 7.02
CA THR A 126 -3.10 -9.07 8.17
C THR A 126 -1.90 -8.15 8.41
N SER A 127 -1.15 -7.80 7.37
CA SER A 127 0.00 -6.88 7.48
C SER A 127 -0.41 -5.46 7.88
N LEU A 128 -1.61 -5.02 7.48
CA LEU A 128 -2.15 -3.68 7.76
C LEU A 128 -3.08 -3.65 8.97
N LYS A 129 -3.12 -4.72 9.78
CA LYS A 129 -4.06 -4.88 10.89
C LYS A 129 -4.05 -3.72 11.87
N ILE A 130 -2.87 -3.12 12.11
CA ILE A 130 -2.71 -1.94 12.98
C ILE A 130 -3.59 -0.76 12.56
N PHE A 131 -3.90 -0.64 11.26
CA PHE A 131 -4.72 0.43 10.70
C PHE A 131 -6.21 0.08 10.60
N THR A 132 -6.57 -1.21 10.70
CA THR A 132 -7.95 -1.69 10.53
C THR A 132 -8.62 -2.10 11.83
N ASP A 133 -7.86 -2.34 12.90
CA ASP A 133 -8.43 -2.69 14.19
C ASP A 133 -9.21 -1.50 14.78
N GLU A 134 -10.53 -1.66 14.87
CA GLU A 134 -11.49 -0.64 15.34
C GLU A 134 -11.23 -0.20 16.78
N LYS A 135 -10.55 -1.04 17.58
CA LYS A 135 -10.46 -0.84 19.03
C LYS A 135 -9.42 0.17 19.48
N ASN A 136 -8.43 0.55 18.66
CA ASN A 136 -7.34 1.37 19.18
C ASN A 136 -6.76 2.31 18.13
N SER A 137 -7.09 3.61 18.17
CA SER A 137 -6.33 4.66 17.45
C SER A 137 -4.94 4.89 18.05
N GLN A 138 -4.73 4.40 19.28
CA GLN A 138 -3.50 4.56 20.04
C GLN A 138 -2.27 3.89 19.38
N PRO A 139 -2.28 2.62 18.94
CA PRO A 139 -1.15 1.97 18.26
C PRO A 139 -0.65 2.67 16.99
N VAL A 140 -1.56 3.23 16.18
CA VAL A 140 -1.15 3.97 14.97
C VAL A 140 -0.50 5.29 15.37
N LYS A 141 -1.07 5.98 16.36
CA LYS A 141 -0.47 7.19 16.91
C LYS A 141 0.91 6.88 17.52
N ASP A 142 1.02 5.83 18.32
CA ASP A 142 2.28 5.40 18.94
C ASP A 142 3.32 5.02 17.87
N LEU A 143 2.91 4.36 16.78
CA LEU A 143 3.79 4.08 15.65
C LEU A 143 4.32 5.38 15.02
N LEU A 144 3.43 6.34 14.75
CA LEU A 144 3.82 7.64 14.19
C LEU A 144 4.70 8.43 15.15
N THR A 145 4.41 8.38 16.46
CA THR A 145 5.23 9.00 17.52
C THR A 145 6.63 8.39 17.54
N ASN A 146 6.75 7.07 17.57
CA ASN A 146 8.05 6.39 17.58
C ASN A 146 8.85 6.66 16.29
N LEU A 147 8.19 6.66 15.14
CA LEU A 147 8.82 7.00 13.86
C LEU A 147 9.35 8.43 13.86
N THR A 148 8.52 9.40 14.28
CA THR A 148 8.90 10.81 14.30
C THR A 148 9.96 11.12 15.34
N GLU A 149 9.87 10.55 16.55
CA GLU A 149 10.92 10.66 17.57
C GLU A 149 12.25 10.05 17.09
N GLY A 150 12.18 8.93 16.38
CA GLY A 150 13.36 8.33 15.73
C GLY A 150 13.99 9.28 14.73
N LEU A 151 13.18 9.86 13.83
CA LEU A 151 13.65 10.83 12.83
C LEU A 151 14.22 12.11 13.47
N GLU A 152 13.60 12.63 14.52
CA GLU A 152 14.08 13.79 15.26
C GLU A 152 15.47 13.54 15.87
N LYS A 153 15.63 12.43 16.61
CA LYS A 153 16.92 12.04 17.19
C LYS A 153 17.97 11.80 16.12
N PHE A 154 17.57 11.15 15.04
CA PHE A 154 18.46 10.79 13.94
C PHE A 154 18.98 12.03 13.18
N LEU A 155 18.15 13.06 13.05
CA LEU A 155 18.49 14.32 12.37
C LEU A 155 18.96 15.44 13.31
N GLY A 156 18.94 15.23 14.63
CA GLY A 156 19.31 16.26 15.61
C GLY A 156 18.30 17.41 15.66
N TYR A 157 17.01 17.10 15.52
CA TYR A 157 15.94 18.09 15.67
C TYR A 157 15.75 18.45 17.14
N ASN A 158 15.72 19.75 17.44
CA ASN A 158 15.49 20.30 18.75
C ASN A 158 14.11 21.01 18.78
N SER A 159 13.24 20.53 19.68
CA SER A 159 11.87 21.03 19.82
C SER A 159 11.79 22.46 20.37
N ASP A 160 12.76 22.88 21.17
CA ASP A 160 12.78 24.21 21.80
C ASP A 160 13.18 25.28 20.79
N SER A 161 14.18 25.00 19.97
CA SER A 161 14.63 25.89 18.88
C SER A 161 13.77 25.78 17.62
N LYS A 162 12.92 24.74 17.52
CA LYS A 162 12.15 24.36 16.32
C LYS A 162 13.04 24.23 15.09
N GLY A 163 14.22 23.64 15.28
CA GLY A 163 15.23 23.51 14.24
C GLY A 163 16.26 22.44 14.56
N TYR A 164 17.18 22.20 13.62
CA TYR A 164 18.24 21.22 13.77
C TYR A 164 19.44 21.82 14.52
N ASP A 165 19.95 21.12 15.54
CA ASP A 165 21.06 21.58 16.39
C ASP A 165 22.44 21.10 15.92
N GLY A 166 22.48 20.28 14.87
CA GLY A 166 23.71 19.75 14.28
C GLY A 166 24.27 18.50 14.96
N SER A 167 23.54 17.91 15.93
CA SER A 167 23.93 16.66 16.60
C SER A 167 23.59 15.39 15.79
N GLY A 168 22.69 15.49 14.82
CA GLY A 168 22.27 14.37 13.97
C GLY A 168 23.01 14.28 12.65
N ILE A 169 22.60 13.33 11.82
CA ILE A 169 23.23 13.14 10.51
C ILE A 169 22.87 14.30 9.56
N VAL A 170 23.83 14.73 8.74
CA VAL A 170 23.56 15.73 7.69
C VAL A 170 22.88 15.02 6.52
N TYR A 171 21.92 15.66 5.84
CA TYR A 171 21.22 15.04 4.69
C TYR A 171 22.17 14.56 3.58
N SER A 172 23.34 15.20 3.42
CA SER A 172 24.40 14.74 2.50
C SER A 172 25.06 13.43 2.93
N ASP A 173 24.95 13.05 4.19
CA ASP A 173 25.45 11.79 4.75
C ASP A 173 24.39 10.70 4.75
N LEU A 174 23.15 10.95 4.30
CA LEU A 174 22.10 9.93 4.21
C LEU A 174 22.46 8.83 3.21
N ASP A 175 23.09 9.18 2.08
CA ASP A 175 23.65 8.22 1.13
C ASP A 175 24.79 7.41 1.79
N ARG A 176 25.63 8.06 2.59
CA ARG A 176 26.73 7.41 3.34
C ARG A 176 26.24 6.53 4.49
N LEU A 177 25.11 6.87 5.10
CA LEU A 177 24.43 6.03 6.08
C LEU A 177 23.83 4.80 5.40
N CYS A 178 23.18 4.96 4.24
CA CYS A 178 22.70 3.83 3.45
C CYS A 178 23.86 2.89 3.12
N ASP A 179 24.98 3.44 2.63
CA ASP A 179 26.21 2.69 2.38
C ASP A 179 26.77 2.04 3.66
N GLY A 180 26.78 2.77 4.79
CA GLY A 180 27.27 2.29 6.08
C GLY A 180 26.43 1.17 6.68
N VAL A 181 25.09 1.26 6.59
CA VAL A 181 24.16 0.22 7.04
C VAL A 181 24.24 -1.00 6.11
N MET A 182 24.35 -0.80 4.80
CA MET A 182 24.55 -1.89 3.85
C MET A 182 25.90 -2.59 4.05
N ALA A 183 26.97 -1.84 4.32
CA ALA A 183 28.29 -2.39 4.65
C ALA A 183 28.27 -3.15 5.99
N PHE A 184 27.56 -2.63 7.00
CA PHE A 184 27.36 -3.31 8.28
C PHE A 184 26.58 -4.62 8.10
N LEU A 185 25.44 -4.58 7.41
CA LEU A 185 24.63 -5.77 7.13
C LEU A 185 25.41 -6.78 6.27
N HIS A 186 26.15 -6.32 5.27
CA HIS A 186 27.04 -7.18 4.48
C HIS A 186 28.13 -7.81 5.36
N GLY A 187 28.80 -7.04 6.22
CA GLY A 187 29.83 -7.55 7.12
C GLY A 187 29.30 -8.61 8.10
N VAL A 188 28.12 -8.38 8.68
CA VAL A 188 27.44 -9.36 9.56
C VAL A 188 27.05 -10.62 8.78
N LEU A 189 26.48 -10.48 7.58
CA LEU A 189 26.04 -11.62 6.78
C LEU A 189 27.21 -12.40 6.15
N SER A 190 28.33 -11.74 5.84
CA SER A 190 29.58 -12.39 5.41
C SER A 190 30.25 -13.12 6.57
N GLY A 191 30.31 -12.52 7.76
CA GLY A 191 30.85 -13.18 8.95
C GLY A 191 30.12 -14.47 9.30
N VAL A 192 28.77 -14.46 9.27
CA VAL A 192 27.94 -15.66 9.50
C VAL A 192 28.08 -16.70 8.38
N LYS A 193 28.50 -16.29 7.18
CA LYS A 193 28.72 -17.20 6.04
C LYS A 193 30.08 -17.89 6.12
N ASP A 194 31.07 -17.26 6.76
CA ASP A 194 32.42 -17.80 6.93
C ASP A 194 32.59 -18.58 8.25
N ASP A 195 31.62 -18.48 9.19
CA ASP A 195 31.50 -19.33 10.40
C ASP A 195 30.92 -20.73 10.07
N ASP A 196 31.53 -21.42 9.10
CA ASP A 196 31.30 -22.84 8.83
C ASP A 196 32.38 -23.68 9.54
N ASP A 197 32.65 -23.40 10.82
CA ASP A 197 33.56 -24.19 11.67
C ASP A 197 32.76 -25.09 12.65
N GLU A 198 32.67 -26.35 12.22
CA GLU A 198 32.66 -27.59 13.00
C GLU A 198 31.70 -27.73 14.20
N VAL A 199 30.49 -28.24 13.93
CA VAL A 199 29.84 -29.16 14.89
C VAL A 199 30.54 -30.52 14.78
N SER A 200 31.68 -30.68 15.47
CA SER A 200 32.24 -32.00 15.74
C SER A 200 31.43 -32.68 16.85
N TYR A 201 30.92 -33.88 16.57
CA TYR A 201 30.09 -34.74 17.43
C TYR A 201 30.60 -34.96 18.86
#